data_AF-A0A1G6LR39-F1
#
_entry.id   AF-A0A1G6LR39-F1
#
_cell.length_a   1.000
_cell.length_b   1.000
_cell.length_c   1.000
_cell.angle_alpha   90.00
_cell.angle_beta   90.00
_cell.angle_gamma   90.00
#
_symmetry.space_group_name_H-M   'P 1'
#
loop_
_entity.id
_entity.type
_entity.pdbx_description
1 polymer ?
#
loop_
_entity_poly.entity_id
_entity_poly.type
_entity_poly.pdbx_seq_one_letter_code
_entity_poly.pdbx_strand_id
1 'polypeptide(L)'
;MPQSQPKFVILDRDGVVNLDSDHFIKTPDEWVPITGSLEAIATLNQAGYRVVIASNQSGIGRGLFEMSALNAMHEKMYKALANLGGRVEAVFFCPHTAADNCDCRKPKPGLFEQIGERFGVELRAVPVVGDSLRDLEAGVAVGCIPHLVRTGKGAKTLAKGGLPAGTRVHDDLAAFAQWLIAGDHAHKSPAP
;
A
#
# COMPACT_ATOMS: atom_id res chain seq x y z
N MET A 1 -2.99 12.18 -29.18
CA MET A 1 -3.93 12.32 -28.04
C MET A 1 -3.09 12.49 -26.79
N PRO A 2 -3.32 13.49 -25.93
CA PRO A 2 -2.58 13.56 -24.67
C PRO A 2 -3.03 12.36 -23.82
N GLN A 3 -2.12 11.41 -23.58
CA GLN A 3 -2.36 10.35 -22.60
C GLN A 3 -2.46 11.02 -21.24
N SER A 4 -3.64 10.95 -20.61
CA SER A 4 -3.77 11.29 -19.19
C SER A 4 -2.76 10.45 -18.41
N GLN A 5 -1.97 11.08 -17.54
CA GLN A 5 -0.98 10.35 -16.75
C GLN A 5 -1.65 9.18 -16.02
N PRO A 6 -1.02 7.99 -16.00
CA PRO A 6 -1.55 6.83 -15.31
C PRO A 6 -1.74 7.15 -13.82
N LYS A 7 -2.92 6.82 -13.29
CA LYS A 7 -3.24 7.05 -11.89
C LYS A 7 -2.66 5.92 -11.05
N PHE A 8 -1.89 6.25 -10.02
CA PHE A 8 -1.31 5.26 -9.12
C PHE A 8 -1.89 5.37 -7.72
N VAL A 9 -1.90 4.24 -7.01
CA VAL A 9 -2.08 4.16 -5.56
C VAL A 9 -1.03 3.20 -5.03
N ILE A 10 -0.29 3.62 -4.00
CA ILE A 10 0.70 2.77 -3.32
C ILE A 10 0.11 2.32 -1.99
N LEU A 11 0.13 1.02 -1.73
CA LEU A 11 -0.41 0.41 -0.52
C LEU A 11 0.71 -0.26 0.28
N ASP A 12 0.67 -0.17 1.62
CA ASP A 12 1.30 -1.21 2.44
C ASP A 12 0.50 -2.52 2.32
N ARG A 13 1.09 -3.62 2.77
CA ARG A 13 0.47 -4.95 2.70
C ARG A 13 -0.15 -5.36 4.02
N ASP A 14 0.68 -5.52 5.04
CA ASP A 14 0.28 -5.99 6.37
C ASP A 14 -0.41 -4.84 7.11
N GLY A 15 -1.64 -5.08 7.59
CA GLY A 15 -2.47 -4.07 8.24
C GLY A 15 -3.33 -3.23 7.29
N VAL A 16 -3.13 -3.36 5.97
CA VAL A 16 -3.89 -2.62 4.93
C VAL A 16 -4.63 -3.57 3.99
N VAL A 17 -3.93 -4.54 3.40
CA VAL A 17 -4.50 -5.54 2.49
C VAL A 17 -4.83 -6.83 3.24
N ASN A 18 -3.92 -7.30 4.10
CA ASN A 18 -4.10 -8.46 4.96
C ASN A 18 -3.97 -8.08 6.43
N LEU A 19 -4.47 -8.95 7.31
CA LEU A 19 -4.32 -8.78 8.75
C LEU A 19 -2.83 -8.71 9.10
N ASP A 20 -2.49 -7.74 9.96
CA ASP A 20 -1.15 -7.63 10.54
C ASP A 20 -0.97 -8.66 11.67
N SER A 21 0.28 -9.02 11.94
CA SER A 21 0.64 -9.96 13.00
C SER A 21 1.90 -9.50 13.71
N ASP A 22 1.84 -9.43 15.04
CA ASP A 22 3.02 -9.18 15.88
C ASP A 22 4.06 -10.31 15.78
N HIS A 23 3.65 -11.49 15.28
CA HIS A 23 4.50 -12.67 15.09
C HIS A 23 4.89 -12.91 13.62
N PHE A 24 4.75 -11.89 12.77
CA PHE A 24 4.94 -11.96 11.33
C PHE A 24 3.97 -12.91 10.62
N ILE A 25 3.68 -12.61 9.35
CA ILE A 25 2.96 -13.51 8.45
C ILE A 25 4.02 -14.34 7.71
N LYS A 26 4.07 -15.63 8.00
CA LYS A 26 5.16 -16.54 7.59
C LYS A 26 4.70 -17.57 6.55
N THR A 27 3.39 -17.78 6.42
CA THR A 27 2.81 -18.78 5.51
C THR A 27 1.62 -18.22 4.75
N PRO A 28 1.26 -18.82 3.59
CA PRO A 28 0.02 -18.49 2.89
C PRO A 28 -1.23 -18.63 3.74
N ASP A 29 -1.27 -19.55 4.71
CA ASP A 29 -2.45 -19.75 5.57
C ASP A 29 -2.58 -18.63 6.61
N GLU A 30 -1.46 -18.12 7.13
CA GLU A 30 -1.45 -16.94 8.00
C GLU A 30 -1.82 -15.65 7.23
N TRP A 31 -1.65 -15.64 5.90
CA TRP A 31 -2.08 -14.52 5.07
C TRP A 31 -3.60 -14.52 4.91
N VAL A 32 -4.27 -13.65 5.67
CA VAL A 32 -5.73 -13.49 5.66
C VAL A 32 -6.08 -12.07 5.21
N PRO A 33 -6.84 -11.90 4.11
CA PRO A 33 -7.22 -10.57 3.65
C PRO A 33 -8.13 -9.87 4.68
N ILE A 34 -7.94 -8.56 4.85
CA ILE A 34 -8.89 -7.74 5.60
C ILE A 34 -10.17 -7.64 4.78
N THR A 35 -11.32 -7.80 5.44
CA THR A 35 -12.64 -7.69 4.81
C THR A 35 -12.76 -6.40 4.00
N GLY A 36 -13.17 -6.50 2.73
CA GLY A 36 -13.34 -5.36 1.84
C GLY A 36 -12.06 -4.87 1.16
N SER A 37 -10.87 -5.33 1.56
CA SER A 37 -9.61 -4.81 1.01
C SER A 37 -9.33 -5.28 -0.41
N LEU A 38 -9.68 -6.53 -0.74
CA LEU A 38 -9.50 -7.04 -2.10
C LEU A 38 -10.52 -6.43 -3.06
N GLU A 39 -11.75 -6.22 -2.60
CA GLU A 39 -12.82 -5.53 -3.31
C GLU A 39 -12.46 -4.05 -3.55
N ALA A 40 -11.83 -3.41 -2.57
CA ALA A 40 -11.33 -2.04 -2.70
C ALA A 40 -10.27 -1.93 -3.81
N ILE A 41 -9.30 -2.87 -3.86
CA ILE A 41 -8.31 -2.93 -4.93
C ILE A 41 -8.99 -3.11 -6.29
N ALA A 42 -9.93 -4.05 -6.40
CA ALA A 42 -10.68 -4.27 -7.63
C ALA A 42 -11.44 -3.01 -8.08
N THR A 43 -12.07 -2.29 -7.16
CA THR A 43 -12.82 -1.06 -7.44
C THR A 43 -11.88 0.08 -7.87
N LEU A 44 -10.71 0.22 -7.22
CA LEU A 44 -9.67 1.15 -7.67
C LEU A 44 -9.21 0.84 -9.09
N ASN A 45 -9.01 -0.43 -9.43
CA ASN A 45 -8.62 -0.83 -10.79
C ASN A 45 -9.70 -0.50 -11.82
N GLN A 46 -10.98 -0.73 -11.49
CA GLN A 46 -12.11 -0.39 -12.36
C GLN A 46 -12.24 1.13 -12.57
N ALA A 47 -11.87 1.93 -11.56
CA ALA A 47 -11.78 3.39 -11.66
C ALA A 47 -10.52 3.90 -12.40
N GLY A 48 -9.69 2.99 -12.93
CA GLY A 48 -8.50 3.32 -13.72
C GLY A 48 -7.21 3.53 -12.91
N TYR A 49 -7.20 3.20 -11.62
CA TYR A 49 -5.98 3.24 -10.81
C TYR A 49 -5.15 1.96 -10.97
N ARG A 50 -3.84 2.16 -11.07
CA ARG A 50 -2.83 1.11 -10.96
C ARG A 50 -2.42 1.01 -9.50
N VAL A 51 -2.64 -0.16 -8.91
CA VAL A 51 -2.33 -0.42 -7.51
C VAL A 51 -0.95 -1.07 -7.41
N VAL A 52 -0.07 -0.50 -6.60
CA VAL A 52 1.28 -1.00 -6.33
C VAL A 52 1.42 -1.24 -4.84
N ILE A 53 2.11 -2.31 -4.43
CA ILE A 53 2.35 -2.60 -3.01
C ILE A 53 3.80 -2.29 -2.66
N ALA A 54 4.03 -1.63 -1.52
CA ALA A 54 5.35 -1.36 -0.95
C ALA A 54 5.40 -1.85 0.51
N SER A 55 6.10 -2.95 0.79
CA SER A 55 6.04 -3.64 2.08
C SER A 55 7.39 -3.93 2.74
N ASN A 56 7.48 -3.82 4.07
CA ASN A 56 8.64 -4.22 4.84
C ASN A 56 8.53 -5.71 5.23
N GLN A 57 9.32 -6.59 4.60
CA GLN A 57 9.30 -8.05 4.82
C GLN A 57 10.54 -8.53 5.59
N SER A 58 10.81 -7.92 6.74
CA SER A 58 12.00 -8.25 7.55
C SER A 58 12.02 -9.64 8.15
N GLY A 59 10.95 -10.41 8.02
CA GLY A 59 10.96 -11.82 8.39
C GLY A 59 11.97 -12.64 7.58
N ILE A 60 12.26 -12.22 6.34
CA ILE A 60 13.28 -12.85 5.49
C ILE A 60 14.68 -12.62 6.07
N GLY A 61 15.06 -11.35 6.32
CA GLY A 61 16.37 -11.03 6.90
C GLY A 61 16.55 -11.56 8.33
N ARG A 62 15.45 -11.90 9.02
CA ARG A 62 15.46 -12.56 10.33
C ARG A 62 15.49 -14.10 10.25
N GLY A 63 15.43 -14.69 9.05
CA GLY A 63 15.38 -16.15 8.87
C GLY A 63 14.06 -16.80 9.33
N LEU A 64 12.97 -16.03 9.44
CA LEU A 64 11.67 -16.55 9.88
C LEU A 64 10.91 -17.26 8.76
N PHE A 65 11.14 -16.88 7.51
CA PHE A 65 10.62 -17.54 6.32
C PHE A 65 11.48 -17.21 5.10
N GLU A 66 11.42 -18.07 4.09
CA GLU A 66 12.18 -17.91 2.84
C GLU A 66 11.41 -17.13 1.78
N MET A 67 12.12 -16.71 0.72
CA MET A 67 11.53 -16.04 -0.43
C MET A 67 10.43 -16.87 -1.12
N SER A 68 10.55 -18.21 -1.08
CA SER A 68 9.55 -19.15 -1.60
C SER A 68 8.19 -19.00 -0.88
N ALA A 69 8.20 -18.84 0.45
CA ALA A 69 6.99 -18.62 1.23
C ALA A 69 6.37 -17.25 0.93
N LEU A 70 7.19 -16.21 0.75
CA LEU A 70 6.72 -14.90 0.32
C LEU A 70 6.05 -14.94 -1.06
N ASN A 71 6.64 -15.66 -2.01
CA ASN A 71 6.05 -15.86 -3.33
C ASN A 71 4.71 -16.59 -3.26
N ALA A 72 4.61 -17.65 -2.44
CA ALA A 72 3.35 -18.36 -2.24
C ALA A 72 2.25 -17.47 -1.63
N MET A 73 2.60 -16.56 -0.71
CA MET A 73 1.66 -15.56 -0.18
C MET A 73 1.19 -14.59 -1.28
N HIS A 74 2.11 -14.10 -2.12
CA HIS A 74 1.74 -13.23 -3.24
C HIS A 74 0.88 -13.95 -4.28
N GLU A 75 1.15 -15.21 -4.59
CA GLU A 75 0.30 -16.01 -5.48
C GLU A 75 -1.11 -16.18 -4.94
N LYS A 76 -1.26 -16.44 -3.62
CA LYS A 76 -2.57 -16.49 -2.96
C LYS A 76 -3.31 -15.16 -3.13
N MET A 77 -2.62 -14.04 -2.88
CA MET A 77 -3.17 -12.69 -3.05
C MET A 77 -3.61 -12.45 -4.50
N TYR A 78 -2.77 -12.75 -5.50
CA TYR A 78 -3.09 -12.55 -6.90
C TYR A 78 -4.29 -13.38 -7.36
N LYS A 79 -4.37 -14.66 -6.94
CA LYS A 79 -5.53 -15.53 -7.24
C LYS A 79 -6.81 -14.97 -6.63
N ALA A 80 -6.77 -14.52 -5.38
CA ALA A 80 -7.92 -13.92 -4.71
C ALA A 80 -8.38 -12.62 -5.39
N LEU A 81 -7.45 -11.77 -5.81
CA LEU A 81 -7.75 -10.54 -6.55
C LEU A 81 -8.34 -10.82 -7.93
N ALA A 82 -7.78 -11.80 -8.66
CA ALA A 82 -8.25 -12.16 -9.99
C ALA A 82 -9.72 -12.57 -9.99
N ASN A 83 -10.19 -13.27 -8.94
CA ASN A 83 -11.59 -13.65 -8.78
C ASN A 83 -12.55 -12.44 -8.64
N LEU A 84 -12.02 -11.27 -8.25
CA LEU A 84 -12.76 -10.02 -8.11
C LEU A 84 -12.54 -9.06 -9.30
N GLY A 85 -11.76 -9.47 -10.31
CA GLY A 85 -11.32 -8.60 -11.39
C GLY A 85 -10.31 -7.53 -10.96
N GLY A 86 -9.69 -7.69 -9.79
CA GLY A 86 -8.63 -6.83 -9.28
C GLY A 86 -7.24 -7.28 -9.72
N ARG A 87 -6.30 -6.34 -9.70
CA ARG A 87 -4.88 -6.57 -10.02
C ARG A 87 -3.99 -5.64 -9.20
N VAL A 88 -2.86 -6.20 -8.76
CA VAL A 88 -1.72 -5.45 -8.26
C VAL A 88 -0.66 -5.46 -9.35
N GLU A 89 -0.22 -4.28 -9.75
CA GLU A 89 0.72 -4.06 -10.86
C GLU A 89 2.12 -4.59 -10.53
N ALA A 90 2.57 -4.34 -9.30
CA ALA A 90 3.84 -4.79 -8.78
C ALA A 90 3.84 -4.80 -7.26
N VAL A 91 4.66 -5.67 -6.68
CA VAL A 91 4.97 -5.69 -5.25
C VAL A 91 6.45 -5.39 -5.08
N PHE A 92 6.74 -4.30 -4.39
CA PHE A 92 8.07 -3.92 -3.94
C PHE A 92 8.17 -4.27 -2.46
N PHE A 93 9.25 -4.93 -2.07
CA PHE A 93 9.45 -5.30 -0.67
C PHE A 93 10.90 -5.15 -0.23
N CYS A 94 11.09 -4.83 1.05
CA CYS A 94 12.40 -4.77 1.66
C CYS A 94 12.59 -5.98 2.59
N PRO A 95 13.51 -6.92 2.31
CA PRO A 95 13.73 -8.12 3.12
C PRO A 95 14.57 -7.86 4.38
N HIS A 96 15.18 -6.67 4.46
CA HIS A 96 16.19 -6.33 5.46
C HIS A 96 15.63 -6.09 6.86
N THR A 97 16.47 -6.39 7.85
CA THR A 97 16.26 -6.06 9.25
C THR A 97 16.52 -4.57 9.51
N ALA A 98 16.25 -4.11 10.74
CA ALA A 98 16.59 -2.75 11.13
C ALA A 98 18.11 -2.51 11.26
N ALA A 99 18.90 -3.58 11.51
CA ALA A 99 20.35 -3.48 11.69
C ALA A 99 21.10 -3.33 10.36
N ASP A 100 20.50 -3.78 9.26
CA ASP A 100 21.15 -3.79 7.94
C ASP A 100 21.33 -2.39 7.35
N ASN A 101 20.68 -1.36 7.92
CA ASN A 101 20.77 0.05 7.52
C ASN A 101 20.55 0.33 6.02
N CYS A 102 19.86 -0.56 5.30
CA CYS A 102 19.56 -0.42 3.88
C CYS A 102 18.69 0.80 3.58
N ASP A 103 18.58 1.20 2.31
CA ASP A 103 17.80 2.37 1.90
C ASP A 103 16.33 2.06 1.54
N CYS A 104 15.98 0.78 1.39
CA CYS A 104 14.61 0.37 1.08
C CYS A 104 13.68 0.34 2.30
N ARG A 105 14.20 0.17 3.51
CA ARG A 105 13.35 -0.11 4.68
C ARG A 105 12.61 1.16 5.10
N LYS A 106 11.28 1.15 5.00
CA LYS A 106 10.43 2.24 5.52
C LYS A 106 10.77 2.50 7.00
N PRO A 107 11.03 3.74 7.43
CA PRO A 107 10.58 5.02 6.84
C PRO A 107 11.45 5.60 5.71
N LYS A 108 12.54 4.93 5.30
CA LYS A 108 13.30 5.41 4.14
C LYS A 108 12.50 5.26 2.83
N PRO A 109 12.70 6.17 1.86
CA PRO A 109 11.91 6.21 0.63
C PRO A 109 12.32 5.21 -0.44
N GLY A 110 13.36 4.39 -0.25
CA GLY A 110 13.96 3.63 -1.36
C GLY A 110 13.00 2.69 -2.10
N LEU A 111 11.99 2.11 -1.45
CA LEU A 111 10.96 1.34 -2.17
C LEU A 111 10.09 2.22 -3.07
N PHE A 112 9.80 3.45 -2.66
CA PHE A 112 9.03 4.40 -3.44
C PHE A 112 9.85 4.94 -4.62
N GLU A 113 11.12 5.26 -4.40
CA GLU A 113 12.02 5.66 -5.50
C GLU A 113 12.08 4.59 -6.59
N GLN A 114 12.22 3.31 -6.19
CA GLN A 114 12.17 2.16 -7.12
C GLN A 114 10.84 2.07 -7.89
N ILE A 115 9.70 2.40 -7.24
CA ILE A 115 8.39 2.45 -7.91
C ILE A 115 8.39 3.55 -8.99
N GLY A 116 8.84 4.76 -8.63
CA GLY A 116 8.93 5.89 -9.56
C GLY A 116 9.81 5.59 -10.77
N GLU A 117 10.99 5.01 -10.54
CA GLU A 117 11.93 4.59 -11.59
C GLU A 117 11.33 3.48 -12.47
N ARG A 118 10.74 2.45 -11.88
CA ARG A 118 10.21 1.30 -12.62
C ARG A 118 9.09 1.69 -13.58
N PHE A 119 8.24 2.62 -13.17
CA PHE A 119 7.08 3.05 -13.96
C PHE A 119 7.32 4.35 -14.74
N GLY A 120 8.46 5.01 -14.55
CA GLY A 120 8.75 6.30 -15.17
C GLY A 120 7.76 7.39 -14.76
N VAL A 121 7.36 7.41 -13.49
CA VAL A 121 6.35 8.34 -12.96
C VAL A 121 6.87 9.19 -11.81
N GLU A 122 6.44 10.45 -11.79
CA GLU A 122 6.62 11.32 -10.63
C GLU A 122 5.62 10.89 -9.54
N LEU A 123 6.11 10.57 -8.34
CA LEU A 123 5.27 10.14 -7.22
C LEU A 123 4.59 11.28 -6.47
N ARG A 124 4.83 12.51 -6.90
CA ARG A 124 4.18 13.69 -6.35
C ARG A 124 2.67 13.57 -6.53
N ALA A 125 1.95 13.83 -5.45
CA ALA A 125 0.49 13.71 -5.39
C ALA A 125 -0.09 12.28 -5.57
N VAL A 126 0.75 11.25 -5.65
CA VAL A 126 0.28 9.85 -5.63
C VAL A 126 -0.18 9.49 -4.21
N PRO A 127 -1.38 8.93 -4.01
CA PRO A 127 -1.81 8.45 -2.70
C PRO A 127 -0.95 7.27 -2.20
N VAL A 128 -0.49 7.37 -0.95
CA VAL A 128 0.09 6.25 -0.21
C VAL A 128 -0.83 5.88 0.96
N VAL A 129 -1.15 4.59 1.10
CA VAL A 129 -2.01 4.07 2.18
C VAL A 129 -1.21 3.14 3.08
N GLY A 130 -1.16 3.44 4.37
CA GLY A 130 -0.44 2.64 5.38
C GLY A 130 -1.20 2.57 6.70
N ASP A 131 -0.80 1.64 7.56
CA ASP A 131 -1.31 1.51 8.94
C ASP A 131 -0.33 2.07 9.98
N SER A 132 0.89 2.42 9.56
CA SER A 132 1.96 2.84 10.46
C SER A 132 2.65 4.11 10.01
N LEU A 133 3.21 4.83 10.99
CA LEU A 133 3.84 6.14 10.75
C LEU A 133 4.95 6.05 9.68
N ARG A 134 5.76 4.99 9.73
CA ARG A 134 6.85 4.77 8.78
C ARG A 134 6.39 4.68 7.31
N ASP A 135 5.15 4.23 7.06
CA ASP A 135 4.63 4.09 5.71
C ASP A 135 4.31 5.48 5.13
N LEU A 136 3.72 6.32 5.99
CA LEU A 136 3.37 7.70 5.65
C LEU A 136 4.64 8.53 5.45
N GLU A 137 5.62 8.40 6.35
CA GLU A 137 6.91 9.11 6.25
C GLU A 137 7.65 8.76 4.96
N ALA A 138 7.72 7.48 4.61
CA ALA A 138 8.41 7.03 3.40
C ALA A 138 7.78 7.59 2.13
N GLY A 139 6.45 7.64 2.05
CA GLY A 139 5.77 8.22 0.90
C GLY A 139 5.89 9.75 0.85
N VAL A 140 5.77 10.44 1.98
CA VAL A 140 5.90 11.91 2.03
C VAL A 140 7.29 12.36 1.61
N ALA A 141 8.33 11.60 1.92
CA ALA A 141 9.71 11.88 1.50
C ALA A 141 9.87 11.97 -0.04
N VAL A 142 8.98 11.35 -0.81
CA VAL A 142 8.94 11.43 -2.29
C VAL A 142 7.76 12.25 -2.84
N GLY A 143 7.04 12.96 -1.96
CA GLY A 143 5.92 13.82 -2.34
C GLY A 143 4.57 13.13 -2.51
N CYS A 144 4.42 11.87 -2.06
CA CYS A 144 3.12 11.20 -2.01
C CYS A 144 2.17 11.88 -1.00
N ILE A 145 0.87 11.67 -1.18
CA ILE A 145 -0.18 12.14 -0.25
C ILE A 145 -0.45 11.01 0.75
N PRO A 146 -0.24 11.23 2.06
CA PRO A 146 -0.39 10.18 3.07
C PRO A 146 -1.84 9.92 3.46
N HIS A 147 -2.21 8.64 3.51
CA HIS A 147 -3.49 8.13 3.99
C HIS A 147 -3.27 7.05 5.04
N LEU A 148 -3.82 7.27 6.23
CA LEU A 148 -3.81 6.31 7.33
C LEU A 148 -5.12 5.51 7.32
N VAL A 149 -5.06 4.19 7.37
CA VAL A 149 -6.21 3.34 7.70
C VAL A 149 -6.18 2.96 9.17
N ARG A 150 -7.34 2.71 9.80
CA ARG A 150 -7.41 2.30 11.22
C ARG A 150 -7.16 0.82 11.44
N THR A 151 -7.22 0.01 10.39
CA THR A 151 -6.86 -1.42 10.38
C THR A 151 -5.40 -1.64 10.78
N GLY A 152 -5.05 -2.86 11.19
CA GLY A 152 -3.69 -3.19 11.65
C GLY A 152 -3.26 -2.35 12.86
N LYS A 153 -2.11 -1.68 12.74
CA LYS A 153 -1.55 -0.75 13.72
C LYS A 153 -2.14 0.66 13.61
N GLY A 154 -3.04 0.90 12.67
CA GLY A 154 -3.64 2.20 12.34
C GLY A 154 -4.16 2.99 13.52
N ALA A 155 -5.02 2.38 14.33
CA ALA A 155 -5.58 3.02 15.53
C ALA A 155 -4.50 3.43 16.55
N LYS A 156 -3.46 2.59 16.73
CA LYS A 156 -2.33 2.89 17.62
C LYS A 156 -1.48 4.04 17.05
N THR A 157 -1.25 4.04 15.74
CA THR A 157 -0.54 5.11 15.02
C THR A 157 -1.25 6.45 15.17
N LEU A 158 -2.58 6.47 15.01
CA LEU A 158 -3.39 7.67 15.20
C LEU A 158 -3.31 8.20 16.64
N ALA A 159 -3.44 7.31 17.63
CA ALA A 159 -3.38 7.68 19.04
C ALA A 159 -2.00 8.22 19.46
N LYS A 160 -0.92 7.68 18.88
CA LYS A 160 0.45 8.17 19.10
C LYS A 160 0.68 9.57 18.55
N GLY A 161 -0.04 9.96 17.49
CA GLY A 161 0.14 11.24 16.82
C GLY A 161 1.45 11.33 16.03
N GLY A 162 1.85 12.55 15.68
CA GLY A 162 3.05 12.81 14.86
C GLY A 162 2.89 12.45 13.39
N LEU A 163 1.65 12.38 12.90
CA LEU A 163 1.38 12.08 11.49
C LEU A 163 1.91 13.21 10.60
N PRO A 164 2.42 12.89 9.39
CA PRO A 164 2.78 13.92 8.43
C PRO A 164 1.62 14.88 8.15
N ALA A 165 1.93 16.14 7.88
CA ALA A 165 0.93 17.17 7.59
C ALA A 165 0.05 16.76 6.40
N GLY A 166 -1.26 17.00 6.51
CA GLY A 166 -2.22 16.65 5.47
C GLY A 166 -2.62 15.17 5.41
N THR A 167 -2.15 14.33 6.35
CA THR A 167 -2.60 12.93 6.44
C THR A 167 -4.11 12.83 6.62
N ARG A 168 -4.79 12.10 5.73
CA ARG A 168 -6.21 11.75 5.90
C ARG A 168 -6.35 10.38 6.54
N VAL A 169 -7.33 10.24 7.43
CA VAL A 169 -7.61 9.01 8.16
C VAL A 169 -8.89 8.36 7.63
N HIS A 170 -8.86 7.05 7.42
CA HIS A 170 -9.94 6.20 6.92
C HIS A 170 -10.16 5.04 7.88
N ASP A 171 -11.36 4.45 7.91
CA ASP A 171 -11.60 3.27 8.73
C ASP A 171 -10.81 2.06 8.21
N ASP A 172 -10.84 1.84 6.90
CA ASP A 172 -10.14 0.76 6.20
C ASP A 172 -9.81 1.16 4.75
N LEU A 173 -9.27 0.20 3.98
CA LEU A 173 -8.94 0.40 2.57
C LEU A 173 -10.18 0.64 1.68
N ALA A 174 -11.33 0.07 2.04
CA ALA A 174 -12.57 0.26 1.29
C ALA A 174 -13.11 1.70 1.43
N ALA A 175 -13.09 2.25 2.64
CA ALA A 175 -13.43 3.65 2.90
C ALA A 175 -12.50 4.61 2.14
N PHE A 176 -11.19 4.32 2.12
CA PHE A 176 -10.24 5.08 1.31
C PHE A 176 -10.57 5.03 -0.19
N ALA A 177 -10.83 3.84 -0.74
CA ALA A 177 -11.12 3.67 -2.16
C ALA A 177 -12.38 4.44 -2.58
N GLN A 178 -13.44 4.36 -1.78
CA GLN A 178 -14.68 5.11 -2.00
C GLN A 178 -14.44 6.63 -1.98
N TRP A 179 -13.70 7.12 -0.98
CA TRP A 179 -13.36 8.54 -0.88
C TRP A 179 -12.55 9.03 -2.09
N LEU A 180 -11.54 8.27 -2.52
CA LEU A 180 -10.68 8.64 -3.63
C LEU A 180 -11.46 8.73 -4.94
N ILE A 181 -12.32 7.73 -5.20
CA ILE A 181 -13.13 7.65 -6.41
C ILE A 181 -14.19 8.77 -6.44
N ALA A 182 -14.86 9.03 -5.31
CA ALA A 182 -15.83 10.12 -5.20
C ALA A 182 -15.19 11.49 -5.50
N GLY A 183 -13.96 11.71 -5.03
CA GLY A 183 -13.20 12.94 -5.31
C GLY A 183 -12.86 13.12 -6.79
N ASP A 184 -12.56 12.02 -7.51
CA ASP A 184 -12.29 12.06 -8.95
C ASP A 184 -13.54 12.37 -9.77
N HIS A 185 -14.71 11.87 -9.36
CA HIS A 185 -15.98 12.19 -10.01
C HIS A 185 -16.39 13.65 -9.82
N ALA A 186 -16.19 14.21 -8.63
CA ALA A 186 -16.48 15.62 -8.35
C ALA A 186 -15.65 16.59 -9.21
N HIS A 187 -14.43 16.21 -9.60
CA HIS A 187 -13.56 17.02 -10.46
C HIS A 187 -13.87 16.88 -11.96
N LYS A 188 -14.63 15.85 -12.36
CA LYS A 188 -14.98 15.55 -13.76
C LYS A 188 -16.38 16.05 -14.16
N SER A 189 -17.21 16.51 -13.22
CA SER A 189 -18.47 17.15 -13.55
C SER A 189 -18.21 18.54 -14.17
N PRO A 190 -18.65 18.80 -15.42
CA PRO A 190 -18.67 20.17 -15.92
C PRO A 190 -19.65 20.98 -15.08
N ALA A 191 -19.25 22.17 -14.64
CA ALA A 191 -20.16 23.15 -14.08
C ALA A 191 -21.33 23.40 -15.07
N PRO A 192 -22.56 23.61 -14.58
CA PRO A 192 -23.73 23.84 -15.43
C PRO A 192 -23.58 25.07 -16.33
#